data_AF-A0A497ELW5-F1
#
_entry.id   AF-A0A497ELW5-F1
#
_cell.length_a   1.000
_cell.length_b   1.000
_cell.length_c   1.000
_cell.angle_alpha   90.00
_cell.angle_beta   90.00
_cell.angle_gamma   90.00
#
_symmetry.space_group_name_H-M   'P 1'
#
loop_
_entity.id
_entity.type
_entity.pdbx_description
1 polymer ?
#
loop_
_entity_poly.entity_id
_entity_poly.type
_entity_poly.pdbx_seq_one_letter_code
_entity_poly.pdbx_strand_id
1 'polypeptide(L)'
;ILQILEKPEELITFVEDRPGHDIRYSLDSSKIRTELGWKPRFSFKEALEATVNWYKNNEWWWKPLSTEEVLHPAPWRLGCSR
;
A
#
# COMPACT_ATOMS: atom_id res chain seq x y z
N ILE A 1 8.15 1.03 3.02
CA ILE A 1 7.50 2.15 3.77
C ILE A 1 8.22 2.44 5.07
N LEU A 2 8.34 1.47 6.00
CA LEU A 2 9.03 1.70 7.28
C LEU A 2 10.46 2.23 7.10
N GLN A 3 11.24 1.65 6.19
CA GLN A 3 12.58 2.16 5.82
C GLN A 3 12.56 3.62 5.32
N ILE A 4 11.58 4.00 4.50
CA ILE A 4 11.42 5.38 3.98
C ILE A 4 11.07 6.36 5.10
N LEU A 5 10.34 5.88 6.12
CA LEU A 5 9.91 6.66 7.28
C LEU A 5 10.88 6.55 8.47
N GLU A 6 12.01 5.85 8.31
CA GLU A 6 12.97 5.58 9.38
C GLU A 6 12.30 4.95 10.63
N LYS A 7 11.45 3.94 10.39
CA LYS A 7 10.69 3.25 11.44
C LYS A 7 11.18 1.81 11.66
N PRO A 8 11.08 1.32 12.91
CA PRO A 8 11.42 -0.06 13.26
C PRO A 8 10.51 -1.08 12.58
N GLU A 9 11.04 -2.25 12.23
CA GLU A 9 10.27 -3.36 11.62
C GLU A 9 9.31 -4.02 12.62
N GLU A 10 9.51 -3.80 13.91
CA GLU A 10 8.67 -4.22 15.03
C GLU A 10 7.24 -3.68 14.95
N LEU A 11 6.98 -2.67 14.10
CA LEU A 11 5.63 -2.19 13.80
C LEU A 11 4.85 -3.15 12.88
N ILE A 12 5.49 -4.16 12.28
CA ILE A 12 4.82 -5.19 11.48
C ILE A 12 4.16 -6.21 12.43
N THR A 13 2.86 -6.38 12.31
CA THR A 13 2.11 -7.44 12.99
C THR A 13 1.60 -8.44 11.96
N PHE A 14 2.05 -9.70 12.05
CA PHE A 14 1.48 -10.79 11.26
C PHE A 14 0.16 -11.22 11.88
N VAL A 15 -0.88 -11.27 11.04
CA VAL A 15 -2.25 -11.62 11.43
C VAL A 15 -2.73 -12.77 10.54
N GLU A 16 -3.87 -13.36 10.89
CA GLU A 16 -4.50 -14.38 10.05
C GLU A 16 -4.78 -13.85 8.63
N ASP A 17 -4.62 -14.72 7.64
CA ASP A 17 -4.87 -14.36 6.26
C ASP A 17 -6.36 -14.11 6.02
N ARG A 18 -6.65 -13.23 5.06
CA ARG A 18 -8.03 -12.86 4.72
C ARG A 18 -8.62 -13.89 3.76
N PRO A 19 -9.80 -14.47 4.05
CA PRO A 19 -10.50 -15.33 3.11
C PRO A 19 -10.69 -14.63 1.75
N GLY A 20 -10.33 -15.34 0.67
CA GLY A 20 -10.46 -14.83 -0.70
C GLY A 20 -9.31 -13.94 -1.18
N HIS A 21 -8.18 -13.87 -0.46
CA HIS A 21 -6.98 -13.23 -0.98
C HIS A 21 -6.26 -14.15 -1.98
N ASP A 22 -6.28 -13.79 -3.25
CA ASP A 22 -5.53 -14.52 -4.28
C ASP A 22 -4.02 -14.40 -4.05
N ILE A 23 -3.29 -15.52 -4.21
CA ILE A 23 -1.86 -15.61 -3.90
C ILE A 23 -1.00 -14.78 -4.86
N ARG A 24 -1.40 -14.69 -6.14
CA ARG A 24 -0.56 -14.06 -7.17
C ARG A 24 -1.36 -13.53 -8.33
N TYR A 25 -1.14 -12.24 -8.62
CA TYR A 25 -1.46 -11.64 -9.91
C TYR A 25 -0.18 -11.31 -10.67
N SER A 26 -0.20 -11.56 -11.98
CA SER A 26 0.88 -11.21 -12.88
C SER A 26 0.31 -10.90 -14.25
N LEU A 27 0.78 -9.82 -14.87
CA LEU A 27 0.34 -9.39 -16.20
C LEU A 27 1.53 -9.33 -17.14
N ASP A 28 1.34 -9.86 -18.36
CA ASP A 28 2.26 -9.61 -19.45
C ASP A 28 1.86 -8.31 -20.17
N SER A 29 2.75 -7.32 -20.11
CA SER A 29 2.61 -6.02 -20.76
C SER A 29 3.47 -5.89 -22.03
N SER A 30 3.91 -7.00 -22.62
CA SER A 30 4.78 -6.98 -23.80
C SER A 30 4.09 -6.36 -25.01
N LYS A 31 2.77 -6.58 -25.17
CA LYS A 31 1.99 -5.99 -26.26
C LYS A 31 2.09 -4.46 -26.30
N ILE A 32 1.78 -3.79 -25.19
CA ILE A 32 1.79 -2.32 -25.12
C ILE A 32 3.21 -1.74 -25.24
N ARG A 33 4.21 -2.46 -24.73
CA ARG A 33 5.63 -2.09 -24.89
C ARG A 33 6.06 -2.11 -26.34
N THR A 34 5.69 -3.17 -27.07
CA THR A 34 6.09 -3.35 -28.47
C THR A 34 5.30 -2.46 -29.42
N GLU A 35 3.98 -2.41 -29.28
CA GLU A 35 3.10 -1.73 -30.24
C GLU A 35 3.09 -0.21 -30.04
N LEU A 36 3.17 0.26 -28.79
CA LEU A 36 3.06 1.69 -28.46
C LEU A 36 4.35 2.29 -27.87
N GLY A 37 5.40 1.48 -27.69
CA GLY A 37 6.65 1.94 -27.06
C GLY A 37 6.48 2.32 -25.59
N TRP A 38 5.37 1.93 -24.95
CA TRP A 38 5.11 2.26 -23.55
C TRP A 38 6.19 1.65 -22.66
N LYS A 39 6.65 2.39 -21.65
CA LYS A 39 7.52 1.87 -20.59
C LYS A 39 7.26 2.61 -19.29
N PRO A 40 7.46 1.96 -18.12
CA PRO A 40 7.40 2.66 -16.85
C PRO A 40 8.37 3.84 -16.84
N ARG A 41 7.87 5.01 -16.43
CA ARG A 41 8.70 6.21 -16.28
C ARG A 41 9.51 6.21 -14.99
N PHE A 42 8.99 5.56 -13.95
CA PHE A 42 9.60 5.48 -12.62
C PHE A 42 9.79 4.02 -12.21
N SER A 43 10.85 3.74 -11.47
CA SER A 43 10.99 2.49 -10.74
C SER A 43 9.98 2.42 -9.59
N PHE A 44 9.73 1.21 -9.08
CA PHE A 44 8.86 1.03 -7.92
C PHE A 44 9.35 1.82 -6.69
N LYS A 45 10.67 1.82 -6.46
CA LYS A 45 11.27 2.51 -5.31
C LYS A 45 11.00 4.02 -5.37
N GLU A 46 11.31 4.66 -6.51
CA GLU A 46 11.10 6.10 -6.70
C GLU A 46 9.62 6.48 -6.56
N ALA A 47 8.73 5.70 -7.17
CA ALA A 47 7.29 5.95 -7.10
C ALA A 47 6.75 5.78 -5.67
N LEU A 48 7.22 4.77 -4.93
CA LEU A 48 6.81 4.54 -3.55
C LEU A 48 7.30 5.65 -2.62
N GLU A 49 8.54 6.12 -2.78
CA GLU A 49 9.08 7.26 -2.03
C GLU A 49 8.28 8.54 -2.30
N ALA A 50 7.97 8.84 -3.56
CA ALA A 50 7.13 9.97 -3.93
C ALA A 50 5.72 9.87 -3.31
N THR A 51 5.14 8.67 -3.32
CA THR A 51 3.82 8.40 -2.72
C THR A 51 3.83 8.63 -1.23
N VAL A 52 4.79 8.07 -0.50
CA VAL A 52 4.93 8.26 0.96
C VAL A 52 5.08 9.75 1.29
N ASN A 53 5.92 10.47 0.56
CA ASN A 53 6.10 11.91 0.76
C ASN A 53 4.82 12.71 0.46
N TRP A 54 4.04 12.32 -0.53
CA TRP A 54 2.75 12.93 -0.80
C TRP A 54 1.80 12.77 0.38
N TYR A 55 1.64 11.56 0.94
CA TYR A 55 0.77 11.35 2.10
C TYR A 55 1.21 12.12 3.34
N LYS A 56 2.53 12.24 3.59
CA LYS A 56 3.07 13.06 4.69
C LYS A 56 2.69 14.53 4.56
N ASN A 57 2.74 15.06 3.34
CA ASN A 57 2.54 16.50 3.08
C ASN A 57 1.06 16.87 2.81
N ASN A 58 0.16 15.88 2.74
CA ASN A 58 -1.25 16.10 2.39
C ASN A 58 -2.20 15.51 3.46
N GLU A 59 -1.90 15.74 4.74
CA GLU A 59 -2.78 15.33 5.85
C GLU A 59 -4.19 15.90 5.71
N TRP A 60 -4.31 17.15 5.26
CA TRP A 60 -5.60 17.80 5.00
C TRP A 60 -6.50 16.99 4.06
N TRP A 61 -5.91 16.18 3.17
CA TRP A 61 -6.63 15.39 2.18
C TRP A 61 -7.11 14.04 2.73
N TRP A 62 -6.23 13.27 3.38
CA TRP A 62 -6.61 11.92 3.84
C TRP A 62 -7.29 11.92 5.21
N LYS A 63 -7.00 12.90 6.08
CA LYS A 63 -7.54 12.93 7.44
C LYS A 63 -9.07 12.95 7.49
N PRO A 64 -9.79 13.73 6.67
CA PRO A 64 -11.26 13.70 6.63
C PRO A 64 -11.85 12.38 6.10
N LEU A 65 -11.06 11.58 5.38
CA LEU A 65 -11.48 10.30 4.81
C LEU A 65 -11.18 9.11 5.73
N SER A 66 -10.40 9.33 6.79
CA SER A 66 -9.97 8.26 7.69
C SER A 66 -11.08 7.90 8.67
N THR A 67 -11.27 6.60 8.89
CA THR A 67 -12.27 6.09 9.83
C THR A 67 -11.61 5.61 11.13
N GLU A 68 -12.39 5.46 12.20
CA GLU A 68 -11.92 4.83 13.43
C GLU A 68 -11.40 3.41 13.20
N GLU A 69 -12.02 2.67 12.27
CA GLU A 69 -11.57 1.33 11.88
C GLU A 69 -10.13 1.36 11.32
N VAL A 70 -9.84 2.29 10.41
CA VAL A 70 -8.50 2.43 9.80
C VAL A 70 -7.45 2.85 10.82
N LEU A 71 -7.82 3.72 11.77
CA LEU A 71 -6.92 4.26 12.79
C LEU A 71 -6.86 3.43 14.08
N HIS A 72 -7.64 2.34 14.16
CA HIS A 72 -7.65 1.46 15.33
C HIS A 72 -6.27 0.85 15.55
N PRO A 73 -5.78 0.67 16.80
CA PRO A 73 -4.48 0.06 17.07
C PRO A 73 -4.41 -1.44 16.70
N ALA A 74 -5.56 -2.10 16.55
CA ALA A 74 -5.67 -3.51 16.16
C ALA A 74 -6.88 -3.74 15.23
N PRO A 75 -6.88 -3.20 13.99
CA PRO A 75 -8.05 -3.22 13.11
C PRO A 75 -8.47 -4.64 12.71
N TRP A 76 -7.53 -5.58 12.65
CA TRP A 76 -7.78 -7.00 12.37
C TRP A 76 -8.66 -7.70 13.42
N ARG A 77 -8.89 -7.09 14.59
CA ARG A 77 -9.78 -7.63 15.63
C ARG A 77 -11.22 -7.16 15.50
N LEU A 78 -11.48 -6.09 14.74
CA LEU A 78 -12.81 -5.49 14.63
C LEU A 78 -13.80 -6.40 13.87
N GLY A 79 -13.29 -7.24 12.96
CA GLY A 79 -14.10 -8.22 12.20
C GLY A 79 -14.36 -9.55 12.92
N CYS A 80 -13.76 -9.80 14.08
CA CYS A 80 -13.90 -11.07 14.84
C CYS A 80 -15.17 -11.13 15.72
N SER A 81 -16.10 -10.18 15.58
CA SER A 81 -17.40 -10.21 16.26
C SER A 81 -18.51 -10.63 15.29
N ARG A 82 -18.48 -11.91 14.89
CA ARG A 82 -19.67 -12.68 14.49
C ARG A 82 -19.53 -14.12 14.96
#